data_AF-A0A0W0UHM9-F1
#
_entry.id   AF-A0A0W0UHM9-F1
#
_cell.length_a   1.000
_cell.length_b   1.000
_cell.length_c   1.000
_cell.angle_alpha   90.00
_cell.angle_beta   90.00
_cell.angle_gamma   90.00
#
_symmetry.space_group_name_H-M   'P 1'
#
loop_
_entity.id
_entity.type
_entity.pdbx_description
1 polymer ?
#
loop_
_entity_poly.entity_id
_entity_poly.type
_entity_poly.pdbx_seq_one_letter_code
_entity_poly.pdbx_strand_id
1 'polypeptide(L)'
;MTKQLHKFAVATRAYEDYQYKTDTVNLLRHLKVEALAGSAVAAYRLAKIYPKNSELFLNWMKKAIDQGLTNAMLDMAKSLAEKGSPTHLQQAASYVVRILHSNDSYIKAMTEDFLKDNQVLSNEVSRQINKRPSGLSLAGFFAHGARSTDVSLPLSDNKLQIN
;
A
#
# COMPACT_ATOMS: atom_id res chain seq x y z
N MET A 1 46.14 25.58 -22.77
CA MET A 1 44.78 26.17 -22.68
C MET A 1 43.68 25.13 -22.42
N THR A 2 43.91 24.09 -21.60
CA THR A 2 42.94 22.99 -21.39
C THR A 2 42.30 22.95 -20.00
N LYS A 3 42.84 23.68 -19.02
CA LYS A 3 42.35 23.65 -17.62
C LYS A 3 41.07 24.47 -17.37
N GLN A 4 40.80 25.51 -18.17
CA GLN A 4 39.61 26.36 -17.98
C GLN A 4 38.33 25.65 -18.46
N LEU A 5 38.37 25.01 -19.64
CA LEU A 5 37.19 24.31 -20.21
C LEU A 5 36.70 23.15 -19.34
N HIS A 6 37.61 22.42 -18.69
CA HIS A 6 37.23 21.35 -17.75
C HIS A 6 36.52 21.88 -16.48
N LYS A 7 36.88 23.05 -15.96
CA LYS A 7 36.23 23.62 -14.76
C LYS A 7 34.78 24.05 -15.01
N PHE A 8 34.49 24.62 -16.19
CA PHE A 8 33.12 25.03 -16.53
C PHE A 8 32.18 23.84 -16.78
N ALA A 9 32.67 22.77 -17.41
CA ALA A 9 31.89 21.55 -17.61
C ALA A 9 31.57 20.81 -16.29
N VAL A 10 32.47 20.86 -15.30
CA VAL A 10 32.24 20.28 -13.97
C VAL A 10 31.27 21.14 -13.14
N ALA A 11 31.36 22.46 -13.24
CA ALA A 11 30.46 23.38 -12.53
C ALA A 11 29.00 23.32 -13.04
N THR A 12 28.80 23.17 -14.36
CA THR A 12 27.46 23.02 -14.95
C THR A 12 26.79 21.71 -14.54
N ARG A 13 27.52 20.58 -14.57
CA ARG A 13 27.01 19.29 -14.05
C ARG A 13 26.66 19.34 -12.56
N ALA A 14 27.47 20.00 -11.74
CA ALA A 14 27.17 20.14 -10.32
C ALA A 14 25.93 21.02 -10.05
N TYR A 15 25.70 22.04 -10.89
CA TYR A 15 24.52 22.90 -10.83
C TYR A 15 23.24 22.17 -11.27
N GLU A 16 23.30 21.41 -12.37
CA GLU A 16 22.19 20.57 -12.85
C GLU A 16 21.80 19.50 -11.81
N ASP A 17 22.79 18.88 -11.15
CA ASP A 17 22.57 17.93 -10.06
C ASP A 17 21.90 18.58 -8.83
N TYR A 18 22.26 19.82 -8.50
CA TYR A 18 21.63 20.57 -7.40
C TYR A 18 20.17 20.94 -7.69
N GLN A 19 19.87 21.44 -8.89
CA GLN A 19 18.50 21.78 -9.29
C GLN A 19 17.61 20.54 -9.30
N TYR A 20 18.11 19.44 -9.88
CA TYR A 20 17.40 18.16 -9.89
C TYR A 20 17.08 17.64 -8.47
N LYS A 21 18.03 17.73 -7.54
CA LYS A 21 17.81 17.38 -6.13
C LYS A 21 16.77 18.28 -5.46
N THR A 22 16.77 19.57 -5.77
CA THR A 22 15.83 20.52 -5.18
C THR A 22 14.41 20.27 -5.68
N ASP A 23 14.25 20.04 -6.99
CA ASP A 23 12.96 19.75 -7.61
C ASP A 23 12.37 18.44 -7.12
N THR A 24 13.20 17.39 -7.00
CA THR A 24 12.77 16.10 -6.46
C THR A 24 12.31 16.22 -5.02
N VAL A 25 13.03 16.94 -4.15
CA VAL A 25 12.61 17.18 -2.77
C VAL A 25 11.30 17.97 -2.71
N ASN A 26 11.13 18.99 -3.55
CA ASN A 26 9.90 19.79 -3.62
C ASN A 26 8.70 18.95 -4.08
N LEU A 27 8.89 18.12 -5.11
CA LEU A 27 7.87 17.18 -5.59
C LEU A 27 7.46 16.18 -4.51
N LEU A 28 8.42 15.59 -3.79
CA LEU A 28 8.14 14.66 -2.70
C LEU A 28 7.36 15.33 -1.57
N ARG A 29 7.72 16.56 -1.22
CA ARG A 29 7.00 17.35 -0.23
C ARG A 29 5.56 17.59 -0.66
N HIS A 30 5.36 18.00 -1.91
CA HIS A 30 4.02 18.25 -2.46
C HIS A 30 3.15 16.98 -2.46
N LEU A 31 3.68 15.87 -2.98
CA LEU A 31 2.99 14.57 -2.99
C LEU A 31 2.61 14.13 -1.57
N LYS A 32 3.49 14.34 -0.59
CA LYS A 32 3.18 14.01 0.80
C LYS A 32 2.04 14.86 1.35
N VAL A 33 2.02 16.17 1.08
CA VAL A 33 0.93 17.06 1.50
C VAL A 33 -0.40 16.61 0.88
N GLU A 34 -0.43 16.36 -0.44
CA GLU A 34 -1.64 15.90 -1.12
C GLU A 34 -2.12 14.53 -0.63
N ALA A 35 -1.19 13.60 -0.39
CA ALA A 35 -1.52 12.27 0.11
C ALA A 35 -2.11 12.35 1.54
N LEU A 36 -1.60 13.25 2.37
CA LEU A 36 -2.15 13.53 3.71
C LEU A 36 -3.50 14.25 3.63
N ALA A 37 -3.73 15.07 2.61
CA ALA A 37 -5.01 15.72 2.34
C ALA A 37 -6.08 14.77 1.76
N GLY A 38 -5.73 13.50 1.51
CA GLY A 38 -6.68 12.48 1.05
C GLY A 38 -6.66 12.22 -0.46
N SER A 39 -5.58 12.58 -1.16
CA SER A 39 -5.41 12.18 -2.57
C SER A 39 -4.89 10.75 -2.68
N ALA A 40 -5.73 9.84 -3.17
CA ALA A 40 -5.37 8.43 -3.36
C ALA A 40 -4.22 8.26 -4.37
N VAL A 41 -4.24 9.07 -5.43
CA VAL A 41 -3.22 9.07 -6.48
C VAL A 41 -1.89 9.56 -5.93
N ALA A 42 -1.88 10.60 -5.10
CA ALA A 42 -0.65 11.08 -4.47
C ALA A 42 -0.08 10.04 -3.49
N ALA A 43 -0.94 9.40 -2.69
CA ALA A 43 -0.53 8.31 -1.80
C ALA A 43 0.09 7.14 -2.58
N TYR A 44 -0.52 6.74 -3.70
CA TYR A 44 0.02 5.70 -4.57
C TYR A 44 1.36 6.08 -5.19
N ARG A 45 1.48 7.29 -5.76
CA ARG A 45 2.74 7.78 -6.33
C ARG A 45 3.85 7.83 -5.29
N LEU A 46 3.54 8.29 -4.08
CA LEU A 46 4.46 8.32 -2.96
C LEU A 46 4.88 6.91 -2.53
N ALA A 47 3.96 5.93 -2.53
CA ALA A 47 4.29 4.53 -2.27
C ALA A 47 5.32 4.01 -3.28
N LYS A 48 5.15 4.31 -4.57
CA LYS A 48 6.04 3.84 -5.66
C LYS A 48 7.48 4.37 -5.57
N ILE A 49 7.72 5.41 -4.79
CA ILE A 49 9.06 5.97 -4.55
C ILE A 49 9.83 5.13 -3.52
N TYR A 50 9.13 4.48 -2.59
CA TYR A 50 9.74 3.64 -1.58
C TYR A 50 10.04 2.24 -2.12
N PRO A 51 11.04 1.53 -1.56
CA PRO A 51 11.32 0.15 -1.92
C PRO A 51 10.07 -0.73 -1.78
N LYS A 52 9.84 -1.60 -2.78
CA LYS A 52 8.71 -2.55 -2.80
C LYS A 52 8.67 -3.34 -1.49
N ASN A 53 7.49 -3.47 -0.89
CA ASN A 53 7.26 -4.16 0.40
C ASN A 53 7.90 -3.52 1.65
N SER A 54 8.53 -2.34 1.56
CA SER A 54 8.92 -1.60 2.76
C SER A 54 7.69 -1.16 3.57
N GLU A 55 7.86 -0.90 4.86
CA GLU A 55 6.76 -0.44 5.72
C GLU A 55 6.10 0.83 5.17
N LEU A 56 6.90 1.80 4.70
CA LEU A 56 6.41 3.03 4.08
C LEU A 56 5.63 2.75 2.79
N PHE A 57 6.13 1.85 1.94
CA PHE A 57 5.39 1.41 0.74
C PHE A 57 4.03 0.84 1.13
N LEU A 58 3.97 -0.08 2.09
CA LEU A 58 2.72 -0.74 2.51
C LEU A 58 1.75 0.27 3.13
N ASN A 59 2.24 1.19 3.95
CA ASN A 59 1.42 2.22 4.59
C ASN A 59 0.77 3.17 3.59
N TRP A 60 1.54 3.65 2.60
CA TRP A 60 1.00 4.54 1.56
C TRP A 60 0.11 3.81 0.57
N MET A 61 0.46 2.58 0.21
CA MET A 61 -0.37 1.74 -0.64
C MET A 61 -1.72 1.45 0.04
N LYS A 62 -1.72 1.15 1.34
CA LYS A 62 -2.94 0.97 2.13
C LYS A 62 -3.82 2.23 2.08
N LYS A 63 -3.24 3.42 2.27
CA LYS A 63 -4.01 4.69 2.16
C LYS A 63 -4.67 4.84 0.79
N ALA A 64 -3.97 4.53 -0.30
CA ALA A 64 -4.55 4.59 -1.65
C ALA A 64 -5.67 3.55 -1.84
N ILE A 65 -5.49 2.34 -1.32
CA ILE A 65 -6.47 1.24 -1.38
C ILE A 65 -7.72 1.53 -0.54
N ASP A 66 -7.55 2.11 0.64
CA ASP A 66 -8.64 2.49 1.54
C ASP A 66 -9.55 3.54 0.89
N GLN A 67 -8.99 4.37 0.01
CA GLN A 67 -9.72 5.35 -0.80
C GLN A 67 -10.22 4.79 -2.15
N GLY A 68 -10.10 3.49 -2.37
CA GLY A 68 -10.67 2.81 -3.53
C GLY A 68 -9.81 2.86 -4.80
N LEU A 69 -8.53 3.26 -4.72
CA LEU A 69 -7.68 3.31 -5.91
C LEU A 69 -7.34 1.89 -6.40
N THR A 70 -7.92 1.52 -7.53
CA THR A 70 -7.77 0.24 -8.24
C THR A 70 -6.32 -0.04 -8.67
N ASN A 71 -5.58 0.99 -9.10
CA ASN A 71 -4.14 0.89 -9.40
C ASN A 71 -3.34 0.30 -8.23
N ALA A 72 -3.61 0.83 -7.03
CA ALA A 72 -2.94 0.40 -5.80
C ALA A 72 -3.32 -1.03 -5.43
N MET A 73 -4.60 -1.40 -5.62
CA MET A 73 -5.08 -2.76 -5.40
C MET A 73 -4.39 -3.76 -6.33
N LEU A 74 -4.24 -3.43 -7.62
CA LEU A 74 -3.63 -4.33 -8.59
C LEU A 74 -2.14 -4.56 -8.28
N ASP A 75 -1.41 -3.49 -7.98
CA ASP A 75 0.00 -3.59 -7.60
C ASP A 75 0.20 -4.41 -6.33
N MET A 76 -0.69 -4.25 -5.34
CA MET A 76 -0.64 -5.06 -4.12
C MET A 76 -1.00 -6.52 -4.39
N ALA A 77 -2.00 -6.79 -5.23
CA ALA A 77 -2.38 -8.15 -5.63
C ALA A 77 -1.22 -8.87 -6.31
N LYS A 78 -0.53 -8.21 -7.24
CA LYS A 78 0.68 -8.74 -7.90
C LYS A 78 1.78 -9.05 -6.89
N SER A 79 2.08 -8.10 -6.00
CA SER A 79 3.11 -8.29 -4.96
C SER A 79 2.80 -9.41 -3.98
N LEU A 80 1.52 -9.68 -3.71
CA LEU A 80 1.08 -10.78 -2.85
C LEU A 80 1.10 -12.12 -3.60
N ALA A 81 0.68 -12.15 -4.86
CA ALA A 81 0.73 -13.33 -5.70
C ALA A 81 2.16 -13.84 -5.91
N GLU A 82 3.13 -12.92 -6.10
CA GLU A 82 4.56 -13.24 -6.18
C GLU A 82 5.09 -13.98 -4.94
N LYS A 83 4.51 -13.75 -3.76
CA LYS A 83 4.90 -14.47 -2.53
C LYS A 83 4.37 -15.91 -2.48
N GLY A 84 3.34 -16.24 -3.26
CA GLY A 84 2.85 -17.61 -3.48
C GLY A 84 2.22 -18.34 -2.29
N SER A 85 2.24 -17.80 -1.06
CA SER A 85 1.63 -18.51 0.08
C SER A 85 0.10 -18.49 -0.02
N PRO A 86 -0.61 -19.51 0.53
CA PRO A 86 -2.06 -19.57 0.49
C PRO A 86 -2.74 -18.33 1.10
N THR A 87 -2.16 -17.77 2.17
CA THR A 87 -2.64 -16.54 2.82
C THR A 87 -2.49 -15.31 1.94
N HIS A 88 -1.34 -15.15 1.29
CA HIS A 88 -1.12 -14.02 0.37
C HIS A 88 -1.99 -14.14 -0.89
N LEU A 89 -2.17 -15.35 -1.43
CA LEU A 89 -3.06 -15.58 -2.57
C LEU A 89 -4.52 -15.25 -2.25
N GLN A 90 -5.00 -15.58 -1.05
CA GLN A 90 -6.34 -15.19 -0.60
C GLN A 90 -6.49 -13.67 -0.51
N GLN A 91 -5.49 -12.97 0.03
CA GLN A 91 -5.49 -11.50 0.09
C GLN A 91 -5.42 -10.87 -1.31
N ALA A 92 -4.57 -11.40 -2.19
CA ALA A 92 -4.45 -10.95 -3.57
C ALA A 92 -5.79 -11.08 -4.30
N ALA A 93 -6.46 -12.23 -4.15
CA ALA A 93 -7.76 -12.47 -4.75
C ALA A 93 -8.83 -11.50 -4.22
N SER A 94 -8.80 -11.16 -2.93
CA SER A 94 -9.73 -10.16 -2.37
C SER A 94 -9.59 -8.80 -3.05
N TYR A 95 -8.36 -8.34 -3.33
CA TYR A 95 -8.12 -7.12 -4.11
C TYR A 95 -8.63 -7.24 -5.55
N VAL A 96 -8.35 -8.36 -6.20
CA VAL A 96 -8.82 -8.62 -7.57
C VAL A 96 -10.35 -8.60 -7.65
N VAL A 97 -11.05 -9.23 -6.70
CA VAL A 97 -12.52 -9.21 -6.64
C VAL A 97 -13.05 -7.78 -6.50
N ARG A 98 -12.42 -6.94 -5.67
CA ARG A 98 -12.78 -5.53 -5.55
C ARG A 98 -12.57 -4.76 -6.86
N ILE A 99 -11.49 -5.02 -7.58
CA ILE A 99 -11.22 -4.41 -8.90
C ILE A 99 -12.30 -4.83 -9.91
N LEU A 100 -12.63 -6.12 -9.98
CA LEU A 100 -13.62 -6.64 -10.93
C LEU A 100 -15.04 -6.07 -10.67
N HIS A 101 -15.36 -5.73 -9.42
CA HIS A 101 -16.59 -5.02 -9.07
C HIS A 101 -16.54 -3.49 -9.24
N SER A 102 -15.36 -2.90 -9.46
CA SER A 102 -15.23 -1.44 -9.64
C SER A 102 -15.78 -0.96 -10.99
N ASN A 103 -15.75 0.34 -11.27
CA ASN A 103 -16.09 0.88 -12.60
C ASN A 103 -14.85 1.18 -13.47
N ASP A 104 -13.66 0.75 -13.05
CA ASP A 104 -12.41 1.01 -13.76
C ASP A 104 -12.16 -0.04 -14.84
N SER A 105 -12.63 0.22 -16.06
CA SER A 105 -12.52 -0.71 -17.19
C SER A 105 -11.07 -1.01 -17.57
N TYR A 106 -10.18 -0.01 -17.49
CA TYR A 106 -8.78 -0.17 -17.83
C TYR A 106 -8.08 -1.13 -16.85
N ILE A 107 -8.27 -0.92 -15.55
CA ILE A 107 -7.65 -1.79 -14.53
C ILE A 107 -8.30 -3.17 -14.48
N LYS A 108 -9.59 -3.30 -14.84
CA LYS A 108 -10.20 -4.62 -15.05
C LYS A 108 -9.50 -5.39 -16.17
N ALA A 109 -9.31 -4.80 -17.34
CA ALA A 109 -8.64 -5.47 -18.46
C ALA A 109 -7.22 -5.93 -18.07
N MET A 110 -6.45 -5.03 -17.44
CA MET A 110 -5.11 -5.36 -16.92
C MET A 110 -5.14 -6.49 -15.87
N THR A 111 -6.20 -6.57 -15.08
CA THR A 111 -6.38 -7.60 -14.06
C THR A 111 -6.76 -8.93 -14.68
N GLU A 112 -7.65 -8.94 -15.68
CA GLU A 112 -8.02 -10.13 -16.44
C GLU A 112 -6.82 -10.74 -17.15
N ASP A 113 -5.98 -9.91 -17.78
CA ASP A 113 -4.74 -10.37 -18.39
C ASP A 113 -3.79 -10.98 -17.35
N PHE A 114 -3.63 -10.33 -16.20
CA PHE A 114 -2.83 -10.87 -15.09
C PHE A 114 -3.35 -12.22 -14.58
N LEU A 115 -4.67 -12.44 -14.58
CA LEU A 115 -5.27 -13.72 -14.15
C LEU A 115 -5.06 -14.85 -15.15
N LYS A 116 -4.99 -14.56 -16.46
CA LYS A 116 -4.69 -15.58 -17.48
C LYS A 116 -3.33 -16.23 -17.22
N ASP A 117 -2.36 -15.44 -16.74
CA ASP A 117 -1.01 -15.91 -16.43
C ASP A 117 -0.92 -16.56 -15.03
N ASN A 118 -1.95 -16.44 -14.19
CA ASN A 118 -1.95 -16.92 -12.80
C ASN A 118 -3.17 -17.79 -12.49
N GLN A 119 -3.17 -19.03 -12.99
CA GLN A 119 -4.28 -19.96 -12.82
C GLN A 119 -4.64 -20.21 -11.35
N VAL A 120 -3.64 -20.31 -10.45
CA VAL A 120 -3.88 -20.53 -9.02
C VAL A 120 -4.65 -19.35 -8.40
N LEU A 121 -4.26 -18.12 -8.74
CA LEU A 121 -4.95 -16.92 -8.29
C LEU A 121 -6.36 -16.83 -8.90
N SER A 122 -6.50 -17.15 -10.19
CA SER A 122 -7.78 -17.15 -10.89
C SER A 122 -8.80 -18.10 -10.23
N ASN A 123 -8.35 -19.28 -9.82
CA ASN A 123 -9.19 -20.24 -9.07
C ASN A 123 -9.62 -19.66 -7.71
N GLU A 124 -8.73 -18.97 -6.99
CA GLU A 124 -9.05 -18.34 -5.71
C GLU A 124 -10.03 -17.16 -5.88
N VAL A 125 -9.85 -16.34 -6.92
CA VAL A 125 -10.77 -15.24 -7.27
C VAL A 125 -12.16 -15.80 -7.55
N SER A 126 -12.25 -16.82 -8.40
CA SER A 126 -13.52 -17.50 -8.72
C SER A 126 -14.18 -18.06 -7.45
N ARG A 127 -13.40 -18.67 -6.56
CA ARG A 127 -13.89 -19.16 -5.27
C ARG A 127 -14.49 -18.03 -4.44
N GLN A 128 -13.84 -16.87 -4.35
CA GLN A 128 -14.31 -15.73 -3.56
C GLN A 128 -15.55 -15.06 -4.16
N ILE A 129 -15.63 -14.94 -5.49
CA ILE A 129 -16.82 -14.43 -6.18
C ILE A 129 -18.03 -15.33 -5.91
N ASN A 130 -17.83 -16.64 -5.98
CA ASN A 130 -18.90 -17.64 -5.80
C ASN A 130 -19.25 -17.89 -4.32
N LYS A 131 -18.36 -17.54 -3.38
CA LYS A 131 -18.55 -17.69 -1.92
C LYS A 131 -19.47 -16.65 -1.28
N ARG A 132 -20.47 -16.09 -1.97
CA ARG A 132 -21.47 -15.23 -1.31
C ARG A 132 -22.55 -16.09 -0.62
N PRO A 133 -22.57 -16.26 0.72
CA PRO A 133 -23.82 -16.34 1.45
C PRO A 133 -24.23 -14.93 1.89
N SER A 134 -25.52 -14.68 1.85
CA SER A 134 -26.22 -13.64 2.60
C SER A 134 -25.56 -13.32 3.96
N GLY A 135 -25.07 -12.09 4.16
CA GLY A 135 -25.15 -11.42 5.47
C GLY A 135 -23.90 -11.17 6.32
N LEU A 136 -22.65 -11.30 5.85
CA LEU A 136 -21.48 -10.97 6.71
C LEU A 136 -20.53 -9.94 6.09
N SER A 137 -20.41 -8.81 6.80
CA SER A 137 -19.64 -7.62 6.44
C SER A 137 -18.13 -7.89 6.32
N LEU A 138 -17.52 -7.36 5.26
CA LEU A 138 -16.10 -7.46 4.93
C LEU A 138 -15.17 -6.69 5.91
N ALA A 139 -15.73 -6.01 6.90
CA ALA A 139 -14.99 -5.18 7.87
C ALA A 139 -14.10 -5.98 8.84
N GLY A 140 -14.35 -7.28 9.02
CA GLY A 140 -13.63 -8.11 10.00
C GLY A 140 -12.24 -8.61 9.57
N PHE A 141 -11.90 -8.56 8.27
CA PHE A 141 -10.70 -9.25 7.76
C PHE A 141 -9.38 -8.48 8.00
N PHE A 142 -9.44 -7.20 8.38
CA PHE A 142 -8.27 -6.35 8.61
C PHE A 142 -7.98 -6.03 10.09
N ALA A 143 -8.76 -6.54 11.05
CA ALA A 143 -8.49 -6.35 12.47
C ALA A 143 -7.33 -7.26 12.93
N HIS A 144 -6.12 -6.72 13.00
CA HIS A 144 -5.01 -7.35 13.72
C HIS A 144 -5.29 -7.27 15.22
N GLY A 145 -5.07 -8.40 15.91
CA GLY A 145 -5.43 -8.67 17.30
C GLY A 145 -5.32 -7.51 18.27
N ALA A 146 -6.47 -6.99 18.70
CA ALA A 146 -6.61 -6.44 20.04
C ALA A 146 -6.67 -7.64 21.00
N ARG A 147 -5.54 -7.95 21.63
CA ARG A 147 -5.47 -8.92 22.72
C ARG A 147 -6.16 -8.30 23.92
N SER A 148 -7.46 -8.52 24.07
CA SER A 148 -8.20 -8.24 25.29
C SER A 148 -7.83 -9.31 26.32
N THR A 149 -6.79 -9.07 27.11
CA THR A 149 -6.65 -9.74 28.40
C THR A 149 -7.47 -8.95 29.40
N ASP A 150 -8.75 -9.29 29.44
CA ASP A 150 -9.61 -9.07 30.59
C ASP A 150 -9.13 -10.05 31.68
N VAL A 151 -8.42 -9.53 32.68
CA VAL A 151 -8.13 -10.26 33.91
C VAL A 151 -8.73 -9.45 35.05
N SER A 152 -9.87 -9.95 35.48
CA SER A 152 -10.60 -9.65 36.70
C SER A 152 -9.68 -9.43 37.92
N LEU A 153 -9.96 -8.33 38.62
CA LEU A 153 -9.53 -8.04 40.00
C LEU A 153 -9.75 -9.22 40.95
N PRO A 154 -8.95 -9.30 42.01
CA PRO A 154 -9.54 -9.41 43.33
C PRO A 154 -9.09 -8.28 44.27
N LEU A 155 -10.07 -7.76 45.02
CA LEU A 155 -9.88 -6.91 46.19
C LEU A 155 -9.01 -7.62 47.25
N SER A 156 -8.09 -6.89 47.87
CA SER A 156 -7.75 -7.09 49.28
C SER A 156 -7.19 -5.83 49.91
N ASP A 157 -7.71 -5.55 51.11
CA ASP A 157 -7.40 -4.45 51.99
C ASP A 157 -5.92 -4.36 52.40
N ASN A 158 -5.37 -3.15 52.51
CA ASN A 158 -4.60 -2.80 53.71
C ASN A 158 -4.43 -1.29 53.94
N LYS A 159 -5.06 -0.88 55.04
CA LYS A 159 -4.81 0.22 55.99
C LYS A 159 -3.49 1.01 55.91
N LEU A 160 -3.65 2.35 56.05
CA LEU A 160 -2.96 3.33 56.93
C LEU A 160 -1.41 3.30 56.94
N GLN A 161 -0.69 4.42 56.78
CA GLN A 161 -0.69 5.56 57.71
C GLN A 161 -0.11 6.81 57.03
N ILE A 162 -0.70 7.97 57.36
CA ILE A 162 -0.14 9.30 57.16
C ILE A 162 0.40 9.72 58.53
N ASN A 163 1.66 10.11 58.58
CA ASN A 163 2.21 11.04 59.57
C ASN A 163 3.31 11.85 58.89
#